data_AF-A0A7C0Z662-F1
#
_entry.id   AF-A0A7C0Z662-F1
#
_cell.length_a   1.000
_cell.length_b   1.000
_cell.length_c   1.000
_cell.angle_alpha   90.00
_cell.angle_beta   90.00
_cell.angle_gamma   90.00
#
_symmetry.space_group_name_H-M   'P 1'
#
loop_
_entity.id
_entity.type
_entity.pdbx_description
1 polymer ?
#
loop_
_entity_poly.entity_id
_entity_poly.type
_entity_poly.pdbx_seq_one_letter_code
_entity_poly.pdbx_strand_id
1 'polypeptide(L)'
;MGFRDKFKDAEHALTFNDVLLLPGWTTVEPSEVDVRTHVTRDVMLNVPFVSSPMDTVTESDMAIALARQGGLGVLHRNCSIEEEVEMARRVKRAESLIIRDVITVTPETTVEELLRMMEQHRIHGFPVVEDDNRLVGIVTWRDVRLADPQL
;
A
#
# COMPACT_ATOMS: atom_id res chain seq x y z
N MET A 1 5.06 -33.73 -7.82
CA MET A 1 5.92 -33.42 -8.98
C MET A 1 6.54 -32.05 -8.74
N GLY A 2 7.83 -32.01 -8.39
CA GLY A 2 8.55 -30.78 -8.09
C GLY A 2 8.97 -30.04 -9.36
N PHE A 3 9.37 -28.77 -9.24
CA PHE A 3 9.84 -27.95 -10.35
C PHE A 3 11.02 -28.62 -11.10
N ARG A 4 11.94 -29.28 -10.38
CA ARG A 4 13.10 -29.98 -10.93
C ARG A 4 12.74 -31.19 -11.79
N ASP A 5 11.61 -31.84 -11.52
CA ASP A 5 11.17 -33.01 -12.29
C ASP A 5 10.84 -32.63 -13.74
N LYS A 6 10.50 -31.36 -14.00
CA LYS A 6 10.22 -30.84 -15.35
C LYS A 6 11.44 -30.80 -16.27
N PHE A 7 12.65 -30.83 -15.70
CA PHE A 7 13.90 -30.76 -16.45
C PHE A 7 14.57 -32.11 -16.66
N LYS A 8 14.08 -33.17 -15.99
CA LYS A 8 14.77 -34.46 -15.93
C LYS A 8 14.87 -35.15 -17.29
N ASP A 9 13.83 -34.99 -18.12
CA ASP A 9 13.73 -35.58 -19.46
C ASP A 9 13.70 -34.49 -20.56
N ALA A 10 14.08 -33.25 -20.22
CA ALA A 10 14.06 -32.15 -21.18
C ALA A 10 15.28 -32.24 -22.12
N GLU A 11 15.04 -32.31 -23.42
CA GLU A 11 16.09 -32.32 -24.45
C GLU A 11 16.91 -31.02 -24.44
N HIS A 12 16.25 -29.89 -24.20
CA HIS A 12 16.85 -28.57 -24.10
C HIS A 12 16.25 -27.77 -22.94
N ALA A 13 17.11 -27.00 -22.27
CA ALA A 13 16.72 -26.05 -21.23
C ALA A 13 17.40 -24.71 -21.55
N LEU A 14 16.60 -23.69 -21.85
CA LEU A 14 17.08 -22.36 -22.23
C LEU A 14 16.78 -21.36 -21.11
N THR A 15 17.69 -20.41 -20.91
CA THR A 15 17.54 -19.23 -20.04
C THR A 15 17.50 -17.95 -20.86
N PHE A 16 17.32 -16.80 -20.19
CA PHE A 16 17.20 -15.49 -20.85
C PHE A 16 18.40 -15.14 -21.74
N ASN A 17 19.61 -15.59 -21.38
CA ASN A 17 20.84 -15.30 -22.12
C ASN A 17 21.04 -16.20 -23.35
N ASP A 18 20.24 -17.25 -23.52
CA ASP A 18 20.39 -18.20 -24.64
C ASP A 18 19.62 -17.75 -25.89
N VAL A 19 18.76 -16.74 -25.76
CA VAL A 19 17.84 -16.29 -26.82
C VAL A 19 17.85 -14.78 -26.98
N LEU A 20 17.49 -14.33 -28.17
CA LEU A 20 17.30 -12.91 -28.48
C LEU A 20 16.00 -12.72 -29.27
N LEU A 21 15.36 -11.58 -29.06
CA LEU A 21 14.18 -11.19 -29.84
C LEU A 21 14.64 -10.70 -31.22
N LEU A 22 14.12 -11.33 -32.28
CA LEU A 22 14.34 -10.85 -33.64
C LEU A 22 13.44 -9.62 -33.89
N PRO A 23 14.00 -8.49 -34.37
CA PRO A 23 13.19 -7.32 -34.70
C PRO A 23 12.14 -7.64 -35.77
N GLY A 24 10.94 -7.08 -35.59
CA GLY A 24 9.85 -7.12 -36.57
C GLY A 24 9.45 -5.72 -37.01
N TRP A 25 8.66 -5.62 -38.07
CA TRP A 25 8.07 -4.36 -38.50
C TRP A 25 6.99 -3.89 -37.51
N THR A 26 6.92 -2.59 -37.21
CA THR A 26 5.95 -1.99 -36.28
C THR A 26 5.41 -0.68 -36.84
N THR A 27 4.18 -0.33 -36.44
CA THR A 27 3.50 0.95 -36.71
C THR A 27 3.14 1.71 -35.44
N VAL A 28 3.47 1.15 -34.28
CA VAL A 28 3.16 1.70 -32.96
C VAL A 28 4.41 2.34 -32.39
N GLU A 29 4.26 3.55 -31.84
CA GLU A 29 5.35 4.21 -31.12
C GLU A 29 5.51 3.59 -29.72
N PRO A 30 6.72 3.49 -29.16
CA PRO A 30 6.94 2.87 -27.84
C PRO A 30 6.07 3.45 -26.71
N SER A 31 5.71 4.75 -26.77
CA SER A 31 4.85 5.41 -25.79
C SER A 31 3.38 5.00 -25.87
N GLU A 32 2.96 4.38 -26.97
CA GLU A 32 1.56 3.99 -27.24
C GLU A 32 1.29 2.52 -26.91
N VAL A 33 2.34 1.76 -26.53
CA VAL A 33 2.22 0.34 -26.21
C VAL A 33 1.48 0.15 -24.89
N ASP A 34 0.41 -0.63 -24.90
CA ASP A 34 -0.30 -1.06 -23.70
C ASP A 34 0.44 -2.21 -23.01
N VAL A 35 0.91 -1.96 -21.79
CA VAL A 35 1.67 -2.93 -20.97
C VAL A 35 0.84 -3.53 -19.84
N ARG A 36 -0.48 -3.29 -19.82
CA ARG A 36 -1.38 -3.87 -18.83
C ARG A 36 -1.38 -5.39 -18.91
N THR A 37 -1.46 -6.04 -17.75
CA THR A 37 -1.42 -7.51 -17.67
C THR A 37 -2.23 -8.04 -16.50
N HIS A 38 -2.48 -9.35 -16.49
CA HIS A 38 -3.14 -10.05 -15.39
C HIS A 38 -2.12 -10.71 -14.47
N VAL A 39 -2.18 -10.41 -13.16
CA VAL A 39 -1.39 -11.11 -12.13
C VAL A 39 -2.13 -12.31 -11.56
N THR A 40 -3.46 -12.24 -11.52
CA THR A 40 -4.34 -13.38 -11.24
C THR A 40 -5.48 -13.39 -12.26
N ARG A 41 -6.39 -14.37 -12.15
CA ARG A 41 -7.58 -14.45 -13.02
C ARG A 41 -8.42 -13.17 -12.99
N ASP A 42 -8.51 -12.55 -11.82
CA ASP A 42 -9.44 -11.43 -11.57
C ASP A 42 -8.73 -10.11 -11.26
N VAL A 43 -7.39 -10.09 -11.20
CA VAL A 43 -6.61 -8.89 -10.87
C VAL A 43 -5.72 -8.49 -12.03
N MET A 44 -5.95 -7.27 -12.53
CA MET A 44 -5.16 -6.62 -13.58
C MET A 44 -4.19 -5.61 -12.95
N LEU A 45 -3.00 -5.49 -13.55
CA LEU A 45 -1.97 -4.51 -13.23
C LEU A 45 -1.79 -3.55 -14.40
N ASN A 46 -1.41 -2.31 -14.08
CA ASN A 46 -1.11 -1.30 -15.10
C ASN A 46 0.27 -1.50 -15.73
N VAL A 47 1.19 -2.13 -14.99
CA VAL A 47 2.52 -2.52 -15.46
C VAL A 47 2.85 -3.95 -15.02
N PRO A 48 3.66 -4.71 -15.78
CA PRO A 48 3.93 -6.12 -15.50
C PRO A 48 5.02 -6.32 -14.42
N PHE A 49 4.95 -5.55 -13.33
CA PHE A 49 5.93 -5.61 -12.24
C PHE A 49 5.30 -6.07 -10.94
N VAL A 50 5.93 -7.11 -10.34
CA VAL A 50 5.59 -7.65 -9.03
C VAL A 50 6.87 -7.72 -8.21
N SER A 51 6.86 -7.19 -6.98
CA SER A 51 8.05 -7.28 -6.11
C SER A 51 8.11 -8.62 -5.39
N SER A 52 9.33 -9.09 -5.13
CA SER A 52 9.59 -10.35 -4.46
C SER A 52 9.17 -10.30 -2.98
N PRO A 53 8.54 -11.37 -2.42
CA PRO A 53 8.17 -11.45 -1.00
C PRO A 53 9.37 -11.75 -0.10
N MET A 54 10.33 -10.83 -0.08
CA MET A 54 11.55 -10.90 0.72
C MET A 54 11.58 -9.74 1.71
N ASP A 55 12.03 -9.98 2.93
CA ASP A 55 12.20 -8.98 4.00
C ASP A 55 13.06 -7.79 3.56
N THR A 56 14.10 -8.07 2.80
CA THR A 56 15.02 -7.07 2.22
C THR A 56 14.45 -6.32 1.02
N VAL A 57 13.27 -6.69 0.52
CA VAL A 57 12.71 -6.13 -0.71
C VAL A 57 11.35 -5.47 -0.48
N THR A 58 10.40 -6.17 0.15
CA THR A 58 9.00 -5.75 0.16
C THR A 58 8.37 -5.75 1.55
N GLU A 59 8.42 -4.58 2.18
CA GLU A 59 7.53 -4.20 3.28
C GLU A 59 6.47 -3.18 2.79
N SER A 60 5.77 -2.53 3.72
CA SER A 60 4.69 -1.58 3.44
C SER A 60 5.08 -0.49 2.44
N ASP A 61 6.26 0.13 2.64
CA ASP A 61 6.66 1.30 1.86
C ASP A 61 6.94 0.95 0.40
N MET A 62 7.61 -0.18 0.15
CA MET A 62 7.81 -0.69 -1.21
C MET A 62 6.48 -1.07 -1.86
N ALA A 63 5.60 -1.76 -1.13
CA ALA A 63 4.30 -2.17 -1.67
C ALA A 63 3.43 -0.96 -2.07
N ILE A 64 3.42 0.10 -1.26
CA ILE A 64 2.73 1.37 -1.57
C ILE A 64 3.36 2.04 -2.79
N ALA A 65 4.69 2.15 -2.82
CA ALA A 65 5.39 2.80 -3.92
C ALA A 65 5.15 2.09 -5.27
N LEU A 66 5.24 0.76 -5.29
CA LEU A 66 5.02 -0.04 -6.49
C LEU A 66 3.55 -0.01 -6.94
N ALA A 67 2.60 -0.06 -6.01
CA ALA A 67 1.17 0.07 -6.31
C ALA A 67 0.85 1.42 -6.98
N ARG A 68 1.48 2.52 -6.54
CA ARG A 68 1.34 3.84 -7.16
C ARG A 68 1.87 3.90 -8.60
N GLN A 69 2.89 3.10 -8.91
CA GLN A 69 3.40 2.93 -10.28
C GLN A 69 2.55 1.93 -11.09
N GLY A 70 1.50 1.36 -10.50
CA GLY A 70 0.59 0.44 -11.17
C GLY A 70 0.99 -1.04 -11.12
N GLY A 71 2.02 -1.38 -10.33
CA GLY A 71 2.46 -2.75 -10.08
C GLY A 71 1.86 -3.35 -8.80
N LEU A 72 2.42 -4.48 -8.34
CA LEU A 72 1.98 -5.16 -7.13
C LEU A 72 3.14 -5.48 -6.18
N GLY A 73 3.04 -5.06 -4.93
CA GLY A 73 3.94 -5.53 -3.88
C GLY A 73 3.43 -6.79 -3.17
N VAL A 74 4.30 -7.79 -3.00
CA VAL A 74 4.00 -8.98 -2.19
C VAL A 74 4.75 -8.90 -0.87
N LEU A 75 4.03 -8.80 0.24
CA LEU A 75 4.63 -8.75 1.58
C LEU A 75 5.33 -10.07 1.91
N HIS A 76 6.52 -9.99 2.51
CA HIS A 76 7.23 -11.15 3.01
C HIS A 76 6.57 -11.73 4.27
N ARG A 77 6.92 -12.97 4.61
CA ARG A 77 6.41 -13.69 5.80
C ARG A 77 7.47 -13.94 6.88
N ASN A 78 8.60 -13.26 6.79
CA ASN A 78 9.68 -13.34 7.78
C ASN A 78 9.44 -12.32 8.91
N CYS A 79 8.26 -12.39 9.54
CA CYS A 79 7.84 -11.53 10.64
C CYS A 79 6.72 -12.23 11.42
N SER A 80 6.26 -11.62 12.53
CA SER A 80 5.06 -12.08 13.22
C SER A 80 3.79 -11.84 12.40
N ILE A 81 2.72 -12.56 12.71
CA ILE A 81 1.42 -12.39 12.02
C ILE A 81 0.90 -10.96 12.25
N GLU A 82 1.11 -10.43 13.46
CA GLU A 82 0.72 -9.08 13.85
C GLU A 82 1.42 -8.02 12.99
N GLU A 83 2.72 -8.18 12.75
CA GLU A 83 3.51 -7.30 11.87
C GLU A 83 3.06 -7.39 10.41
N GLU A 84 2.86 -8.60 9.87
CA GLU A 84 2.37 -8.78 8.49
C GLU A 84 1.00 -8.10 8.29
N VAL A 85 0.09 -8.27 9.25
CA VAL A 85 -1.23 -7.64 9.23
C VAL A 85 -1.13 -6.12 9.31
N GLU A 86 -0.24 -5.58 10.14
CA GLU A 86 -0.06 -4.13 10.25
C GLU A 86 0.53 -3.55 8.97
N MET A 87 1.48 -4.24 8.33
CA MET A 87 1.97 -3.86 7.01
C MET A 87 0.85 -3.81 5.97
N ALA A 88 0.02 -4.85 5.92
CA ALA A 88 -1.13 -4.91 5.02
C ALA A 88 -2.13 -3.77 5.28
N ARG A 89 -2.43 -3.46 6.55
CA ARG A 89 -3.29 -2.33 6.93
C ARG A 89 -2.71 -1.00 6.45
N ARG A 90 -1.42 -0.77 6.67
CA ARG A 90 -0.72 0.44 6.23
C ARG A 90 -0.83 0.63 4.71
N VAL A 91 -0.61 -0.43 3.94
CA VAL A 91 -0.77 -0.42 2.48
C VAL A 91 -2.20 -0.07 2.07
N LYS A 92 -3.21 -0.71 2.69
CA LYS A 92 -4.62 -0.46 2.34
C LYS A 92 -5.11 0.93 2.73
N ARG A 93 -4.54 1.55 3.77
CA ARG A 93 -4.89 2.91 4.21
C ARG A 93 -4.21 4.00 3.39
N ALA A 94 -3.11 3.70 2.68
CA ALA A 94 -2.28 4.70 2.01
C ALA A 94 -3.03 5.58 0.99
N GLU A 95 -4.10 5.05 0.37
CA GLU A 95 -4.95 5.80 -0.59
C GLU A 95 -6.45 5.57 -0.36
N SER A 96 -6.85 5.19 0.87
CA SER A 96 -8.27 5.04 1.17
C SER A 96 -8.94 6.40 1.26
N LEU A 97 -9.79 6.73 0.27
CA LEU A 97 -10.63 7.94 0.27
C LEU A 97 -11.66 7.94 1.42
N ILE A 98 -12.03 6.76 1.93
CA ILE A 98 -12.96 6.59 3.05
C ILE A 98 -12.24 5.83 4.17
N ILE A 99 -12.11 6.45 5.34
CA ILE A 99 -11.53 5.84 6.54
C ILE A 99 -12.68 5.24 7.34
N ARG A 100 -12.70 3.92 7.53
CA ARG A 100 -13.80 3.21 8.22
C ARG A 100 -13.67 3.26 9.74
N ASP A 101 -12.44 3.18 10.25
CA ASP A 101 -12.13 3.23 11.69
C ASP A 101 -11.50 4.60 11.99
N VAL A 102 -12.34 5.64 12.04
CA VAL A 102 -11.87 6.99 12.34
C VAL A 102 -11.63 7.11 13.84
N ILE A 103 -10.48 7.66 14.20
CA ILE A 103 -10.19 7.99 15.61
C ILE A 103 -11.00 9.23 15.95
N THR A 104 -11.88 9.11 16.94
CA THR A 104 -12.76 10.18 17.40
C THR A 104 -12.37 10.65 18.79
N VAL A 105 -12.83 11.85 19.15
CA VAL A 105 -12.71 12.43 20.49
C VAL A 105 -14.08 12.82 21.02
N THR A 106 -14.20 13.08 22.31
CA THR A 106 -15.46 13.56 22.92
C THR A 106 -15.41 15.07 23.20
N PRO A 107 -16.55 15.73 23.43
CA PRO A 107 -16.58 17.15 23.82
C PRO A 107 -15.78 17.48 25.09
N GLU A 108 -15.57 16.49 25.96
CA GLU A 108 -14.84 16.59 27.22
C GLU A 108 -13.33 16.37 27.05
N THR A 109 -12.89 15.91 25.88
CA THR A 109 -11.46 15.67 25.59
C THR A 109 -10.70 16.99 25.67
N THR A 110 -9.68 17.04 26.52
CA THR A 110 -8.88 18.25 26.73
C THR A 110 -7.97 18.54 25.54
N VAL A 111 -7.55 19.80 25.38
CA VAL A 111 -6.60 20.20 24.33
C VAL A 111 -5.26 19.46 24.48
N GLU A 112 -4.79 19.24 25.70
CA GLU A 112 -3.55 18.50 25.98
C GLU A 112 -3.63 17.04 25.48
N GLU A 113 -4.74 16.35 25.76
CA GLU A 113 -4.97 14.99 25.27
C GLU A 113 -5.06 14.95 23.75
N LEU A 114 -5.78 15.90 23.16
CA LEU A 114 -5.89 16.01 21.71
C LEU A 114 -4.51 16.19 21.05
N LEU A 115 -3.64 17.04 21.61
CA LEU A 115 -2.26 17.23 21.13
C LEU A 115 -1.45 15.93 21.15
N ARG A 116 -1.52 15.17 22.26
CA ARG A 116 -0.87 13.86 22.37
C ARG A 116 -1.38 12.89 21.30
N MET A 117 -2.69 12.86 21.07
CA MET A 117 -3.29 12.02 20.03
C MET A 117 -2.85 12.44 18.62
N MET A 118 -2.74 13.75 18.34
CA MET A 118 -2.25 14.24 17.06
C MET A 118 -0.83 13.74 16.77
N GLU A 119 0.05 13.81 17.76
CA GLU A 119 1.44 13.37 17.64
C GLU A 119 1.56 11.85 17.52
N GLN A 120 0.84 11.11 18.37
CA GLN A 120 0.86 9.65 18.39
C GLN A 120 0.34 9.05 17.09
N HIS A 121 -0.75 9.59 16.54
CA HIS A 121 -1.40 9.03 15.35
C HIS A 121 -0.96 9.71 14.04
N ARG A 122 -0.21 10.81 14.12
CA ARG A 122 0.17 11.66 12.97
C ARG A 122 -1.06 12.12 12.16
N ILE A 123 -2.12 12.48 12.88
CA ILE A 123 -3.40 12.94 12.32
C ILE A 123 -3.68 14.36 12.84
N HIS A 124 -4.11 15.26 11.96
CA HIS A 124 -4.32 16.68 12.30
C HIS A 124 -5.80 17.08 12.44
N GLY A 125 -6.73 16.12 12.42
CA GLY A 125 -8.15 16.39 12.56
C GLY A 125 -8.93 15.19 13.09
N PHE A 126 -9.83 15.44 14.04
CA PHE A 126 -10.58 14.42 14.76
C PHE A 126 -12.07 14.77 14.73
N PRO A 127 -12.95 13.85 14.31
CA PRO A 127 -14.37 14.00 14.53
C PRO A 127 -14.68 13.96 16.04
N VAL A 128 -15.56 14.84 16.47
CA VAL A 128 -16.04 14.92 17.85
C VAL A 128 -17.38 14.18 17.92
N VAL A 129 -17.49 13.18 18.80
CA VAL A 129 -18.67 12.33 18.97
C VAL A 129 -19.13 12.32 20.43
N GLU A 130 -20.44 12.24 20.66
CA GLU A 130 -21.03 12.01 21.98
C GLU A 130 -21.04 10.51 22.35
N ASP A 131 -21.42 10.19 23.59
CA ASP A 131 -21.45 8.83 24.14
C ASP A 131 -22.30 7.83 23.33
N ASP A 132 -23.32 8.32 22.62
CA ASP A 132 -24.19 7.53 21.72
C ASP A 132 -23.61 7.38 20.31
N ASN A 133 -22.35 7.75 20.11
CA ASN A 133 -21.63 7.76 18.84
C ASN A 133 -22.20 8.75 17.81
N ARG A 134 -22.95 9.75 18.26
CA ARG A 134 -23.47 10.83 17.41
C ARG A 134 -22.38 11.84 17.11
N LEU A 135 -22.14 12.08 15.82
CA LEU A 135 -21.22 13.11 15.34
C LEU A 135 -21.74 14.51 15.70
N VAL A 136 -20.97 15.26 16.48
CA VAL A 136 -21.32 16.63 16.90
C VAL A 136 -20.39 17.69 16.33
N GLY A 137 -19.23 17.31 15.78
CA GLY A 137 -18.34 18.27 15.14
C GLY A 137 -17.01 17.68 14.65
N ILE A 138 -16.07 18.57 14.38
CA ILE A 138 -14.69 18.25 14.03
C ILE A 138 -13.77 19.27 14.69
N VAL A 139 -12.64 18.80 15.21
CA VAL A 139 -11.56 19.67 15.72
C VAL A 139 -10.29 19.38 14.93
N THR A 140 -9.58 20.42 14.52
CA THR A 140 -8.37 20.34 13.72
C THR A 140 -7.19 21.03 14.38
N TRP A 141 -5.99 20.74 13.90
CA TRP A 141 -4.76 21.42 14.32
C TRP A 141 -4.86 22.95 14.25
N ARG A 142 -5.61 23.46 13.25
CA ARG A 142 -5.81 24.90 13.09
C ARG A 142 -6.65 25.49 14.23
N ASP A 143 -7.64 24.74 14.73
CA ASP A 143 -8.50 25.18 15.83
C ASP A 143 -7.70 25.21 17.14
N VAL A 144 -6.83 24.21 17.36
CA VAL A 144 -5.95 24.14 18.54
C VAL A 144 -4.98 25.33 18.58
N ARG A 145 -4.33 25.66 17.46
CA ARG A 145 -3.43 26.81 17.36
C ARG A 145 -4.11 28.16 17.57
N LEU A 146 -5.41 28.25 17.32
CA LEU A 146 -6.18 29.47 17.58
C LEU A 146 -6.57 29.60 19.06
N ALA A 147 -6.78 28.48 19.74
CA ALA A 147 -7.13 28.45 21.16
C ALA A 147 -5.94 28.80 22.08
N ASP A 148 -4.72 28.41 21.69
CA ASP A 148 -3.49 28.81 22.39
C ASP A 148 -2.38 29.16 21.37
N PRO A 149 -2.11 30.47 21.15
CA PRO A 149 -1.09 30.93 20.21
C PRO A 149 0.36 30.60 20.61
N GLN A 150 0.59 30.06 21.81
CA GLN A 150 1.92 29.71 22.31
C GLN A 150 2.31 28.25 22.02
N LEU A 151 1.38 27.44 21.48
CA LEU A 151 1.61 26.11 20.91
C LEU A 151 2.18 26.17 19.48
#